data_AF-A0A4U5PCL2-F1
#
_entry.id   AF-A0A4U5PCL2-F1
#
_cell.length_a   1.000
_cell.length_b   1.000
_cell.length_c   1.000
_cell.angle_alpha   90.00
_cell.angle_beta   90.00
_cell.angle_gamma   90.00
#
_symmetry.space_group_name_H-M   'P 1'
#
loop_
_entity.id
_entity.type
_entity.pdbx_description
1 polymer ?
#
loop_
_entity_poly.entity_id
_entity_poly.type
_entity_poly.pdbx_seq_one_letter_code
_entity_poly.pdbx_strand_id
1 'polypeptide(L)'
;MTSLSIEHAEQEFLALLDRVDPRHVAQFLQWIGDSFSVADACRNVQNGDEQSMDVDAAKADCELRDIAQEMKTILPTSAVLPSENVIWPQNGIDADCHPNTTVHIDAFLFDENDIDDLVEQGVVSRNFCRDCGSHKTSPLTFISHSLSNDQTRYMFTSLVPLKSPKMAGLTVVDIGSRLGTILYAVHYYSEGAVKAIGIEMNSDFCELQHRFITSRNMANVQVICDNMLNQKDVISKADVVTMNNVFSFFLPEEGQIKCWRFLYEFLKPGCVLIHNPSVESVVEHLDLGFEVSQWLDHIPTDRQAALFAGANEEVFEDCEKLSMYQVRRR
;
A
#
# COMPACT_ATOMS: atom_id res chain seq x y z
N MET A 1 -45.43 -11.92 13.51
CA MET A 1 -44.21 -11.62 12.74
C MET A 1 -43.67 -12.94 12.24
N THR A 2 -43.47 -13.08 10.93
CA THR A 2 -42.75 -14.21 10.35
C THR A 2 -41.31 -14.13 10.79
N SER A 3 -40.78 -15.21 11.37
CA SER A 3 -39.36 -15.30 11.75
C SER A 3 -38.50 -15.26 10.49
N LEU A 4 -37.50 -14.39 10.46
CA LEU A 4 -36.46 -14.40 9.43
C LEU A 4 -35.60 -15.65 9.58
N SER A 5 -35.19 -16.23 8.46
CA SER A 5 -34.09 -17.21 8.44
C SER A 5 -32.77 -16.49 8.72
N ILE A 6 -31.77 -17.21 9.21
CA ILE A 6 -30.42 -16.68 9.46
C ILE A 6 -29.83 -16.02 8.20
N GLU A 7 -29.94 -16.67 7.04
CA GLU A 7 -29.39 -16.15 5.77
C GLU A 7 -29.98 -14.78 5.39
N HIS A 8 -31.30 -14.63 5.47
CA HIS A 8 -31.96 -13.34 5.24
C HIS A 8 -31.58 -12.28 6.30
N ALA A 9 -31.42 -12.68 7.57
CA ALA A 9 -31.01 -11.75 8.61
C ALA A 9 -29.55 -11.27 8.40
N GLU A 10 -28.65 -12.15 7.97
CA GLU A 10 -27.27 -11.79 7.59
C GLU A 10 -27.26 -10.83 6.39
N GLN A 11 -28.09 -11.09 5.37
CA GLN A 11 -28.21 -10.19 4.21
C GLN A 11 -28.74 -8.81 4.60
N GLU A 12 -29.79 -8.74 5.43
CA GLU A 12 -30.31 -7.46 5.92
C GLU A 12 -29.29 -6.71 6.79
N PHE A 13 -28.52 -7.44 7.59
CA PHE A 13 -27.45 -6.86 8.40
C PHE A 13 -26.31 -6.30 7.53
N LEU A 14 -25.89 -7.03 6.50
CA LEU A 14 -24.91 -6.53 5.53
C LEU A 14 -25.43 -5.29 4.80
N ALA A 15 -26.69 -5.31 4.35
CA ALA A 15 -27.32 -4.15 3.71
C ALA A 15 -27.47 -2.94 4.65
N LEU A 16 -27.60 -3.17 5.96
CA LEU A 16 -27.57 -2.11 6.97
C LEU A 16 -26.15 -1.54 7.10
N LEU A 17 -25.13 -2.40 7.18
CA LEU A 17 -23.74 -1.96 7.25
C LEU A 17 -23.33 -1.13 6.03
N ASP A 18 -23.80 -1.48 4.83
CA ASP A 18 -23.54 -0.73 3.59
C ASP A 18 -24.22 0.66 3.58
N ARG A 19 -25.14 0.93 4.51
CA ARG A 19 -25.80 2.23 4.69
C ARG A 19 -25.20 3.05 5.84
N VAL A 20 -24.32 2.46 6.65
CA VAL A 20 -23.58 3.18 7.68
C VAL A 20 -22.43 3.89 7.00
N ASP A 21 -22.17 5.15 7.37
CA ASP A 21 -20.97 5.86 6.93
C ASP A 21 -19.74 5.02 7.27
N PRO A 22 -18.84 4.70 6.31
CA PRO A 22 -17.70 3.80 6.54
C PRO A 22 -16.92 4.12 7.81
N ARG A 23 -16.71 5.40 8.12
CA ARG A 23 -15.99 5.87 9.33
C ARG A 23 -16.63 5.45 10.65
N HIS A 24 -17.94 5.18 10.63
CA HIS A 24 -18.70 4.77 11.81
C HIS A 24 -18.99 3.27 11.83
N VAL A 25 -18.57 2.50 10.83
CA VAL A 25 -18.83 1.04 10.79
C VAL A 25 -18.17 0.34 11.96
N ALA A 26 -16.91 0.64 12.26
CA ALA A 26 -16.21 0.05 13.40
C ALA A 26 -16.88 0.41 14.73
N GLN A 27 -17.24 1.69 14.91
CA GLN A 27 -17.97 2.15 16.09
C GLN A 27 -19.34 1.45 16.22
N PHE A 28 -20.05 1.28 15.11
CA PHE A 28 -21.35 0.60 15.09
C PHE A 28 -21.23 -0.88 15.45
N LEU A 29 -20.21 -1.58 14.93
CA LEU A 29 -19.93 -2.97 15.28
C LEU A 29 -19.48 -3.12 16.74
N GLN A 30 -18.66 -2.19 17.23
CA GLN A 30 -18.30 -2.13 18.65
C GLN A 30 -19.55 -1.95 19.52
N TRP A 31 -20.45 -1.02 19.16
CA TRP A 31 -21.71 -0.83 19.85
C TRP A 31 -22.59 -2.10 19.83
N ILE A 32 -22.64 -2.83 18.71
CA ILE A 32 -23.34 -4.13 18.65
C ILE A 32 -22.70 -5.13 19.61
N GLY A 33 -21.37 -5.25 19.58
CA GLY A 33 -20.61 -6.10 20.49
C GLY A 33 -20.94 -5.78 21.94
N ASP A 34 -20.88 -4.51 22.32
CA ASP A 34 -21.14 -4.03 23.69
C ASP A 34 -22.60 -4.20 24.11
N SER A 35 -23.54 -4.01 23.17
CA SER A 35 -24.99 -4.01 23.46
C SER A 35 -25.59 -5.41 23.53
N PHE A 36 -24.97 -6.39 22.88
CA PHE A 36 -25.54 -7.73 22.72
C PHE A 36 -24.63 -8.87 23.21
N SER A 37 -23.40 -8.58 23.68
CA SER A 37 -22.56 -9.57 24.35
C SER A 37 -23.09 -9.90 25.74
N VAL A 38 -23.79 -11.03 25.86
CA VAL A 38 -24.17 -11.61 27.16
C VAL A 38 -23.00 -12.47 27.69
N ALA A 39 -21.85 -11.87 28.00
CA ALA A 39 -20.75 -12.60 28.68
C ALA A 39 -19.68 -11.70 29.32
N ASP A 40 -19.99 -11.10 30.48
CA ASP A 40 -19.00 -10.96 31.55
C ASP A 40 -19.04 -12.24 32.41
N ALA A 41 -18.23 -13.26 32.08
CA ALA A 41 -17.81 -14.35 33.01
C ALA A 41 -17.07 -15.56 32.36
N CYS A 42 -16.95 -15.65 31.03
CA CYS A 42 -16.26 -16.78 30.38
C CYS A 42 -15.23 -16.31 29.34
N ARG A 43 -14.23 -15.54 29.76
CA ARG A 43 -12.94 -15.45 29.05
C ARG A 43 -12.22 -16.79 29.20
N ASN A 44 -12.66 -17.80 28.45
CA ASN A 44 -11.96 -19.07 28.15
C ASN A 44 -12.83 -19.94 27.22
N VAL A 45 -13.45 -19.32 26.21
CA VAL A 45 -13.87 -20.04 25.00
C VAL A 45 -12.84 -19.69 23.95
N GLN A 46 -12.28 -20.72 23.32
CA GLN A 46 -11.11 -20.67 22.46
C GLN A 46 -11.28 -19.71 21.26
N ASN A 47 -10.78 -18.48 21.38
CA ASN A 47 -10.47 -17.59 20.25
C ASN A 47 -9.01 -17.85 19.81
N GLY A 48 -8.73 -19.08 19.36
CA GLY A 48 -7.38 -19.47 18.96
C GLY A 48 -6.89 -18.78 17.68
N ASP A 49 -7.79 -18.37 16.80
CA ASP A 49 -7.45 -17.91 15.44
C ASP A 49 -7.35 -16.38 15.33
N GLU A 50 -8.29 -15.60 15.89
CA GLU A 50 -8.21 -14.13 15.81
C GLU A 50 -7.08 -13.56 16.69
N GLN A 51 -6.88 -14.15 17.87
CA GLN A 51 -5.84 -13.70 18.80
C GLN A 51 -4.44 -14.15 18.36
N SER A 52 -4.32 -15.21 17.54
CA SER A 52 -3.05 -15.62 16.94
C SER A 52 -2.71 -14.82 15.69
N MET A 53 -3.70 -14.50 14.84
CA MET A 53 -3.49 -13.67 13.65
C MET A 53 -2.97 -12.27 13.99
N ASP A 54 -3.47 -11.64 15.05
CA ASP A 54 -2.99 -10.32 15.48
C ASP A 54 -1.57 -10.37 16.06
N VAL A 55 -1.23 -11.44 16.80
CA VAL A 55 0.12 -11.66 17.34
C VAL A 55 1.14 -11.90 16.23
N ASP A 56 0.77 -12.67 15.19
CA ASP A 56 1.64 -12.94 14.07
C ASP A 56 1.83 -11.69 13.18
N ALA A 57 0.78 -10.92 12.97
CA ALA A 57 0.86 -9.63 12.29
C ALA A 57 1.79 -8.67 13.06
N ALA A 58 1.64 -8.56 14.38
CA ALA A 58 2.52 -7.74 15.21
C ALA A 58 3.99 -8.18 15.15
N LYS A 59 4.26 -9.49 15.01
CA LYS A 59 5.62 -10.00 14.79
C LYS A 59 6.17 -9.56 13.43
N ALA A 60 5.38 -9.68 12.36
CA ALA A 60 5.77 -9.18 11.04
C ALA A 60 6.06 -7.67 11.08
N ASP A 61 5.25 -6.89 11.78
CA ASP A 61 5.46 -5.44 11.95
C ASP A 61 6.78 -5.13 12.67
N CYS A 62 7.17 -5.92 13.67
CA CYS A 62 8.47 -5.77 14.33
C CYS A 62 9.62 -5.98 13.35
N GLU A 63 9.56 -7.04 12.55
CA GLU A 63 10.61 -7.35 11.56
C GLU A 63 10.71 -6.27 10.48
N LEU A 64 9.58 -5.74 10.01
CA LEU A 64 9.52 -4.64 9.05
C LEU A 64 10.11 -3.35 9.64
N ARG A 65 9.77 -3.01 10.89
CA ARG A 65 10.34 -1.85 11.59
C ARG A 65 11.84 -1.99 11.82
N ASP A 66 12.33 -3.19 12.13
CA ASP A 66 13.76 -3.45 12.27
C ASP A 66 14.51 -3.24 10.94
N ILE A 67 13.92 -3.66 9.81
CA ILE A 67 14.44 -3.35 8.47
C ILE A 67 14.47 -1.85 8.23
N ALA A 68 13.35 -1.16 8.48
CA ALA A 68 13.23 0.28 8.28
C ALA A 68 14.28 1.04 9.10
N GLN A 69 14.49 0.65 10.37
CA GLN A 69 15.48 1.26 11.24
C GLN A 69 16.91 1.03 10.76
N GLU A 70 17.23 -0.17 10.27
CA GLU A 70 18.53 -0.43 9.64
C GLU A 70 18.72 0.43 8.39
N MET A 71 17.68 0.55 7.55
CA MET A 71 17.70 1.38 6.34
C MET A 71 17.91 2.86 6.62
N LYS A 72 17.31 3.41 7.70
CA LYS A 72 17.55 4.79 8.14
C LYS A 72 19.03 5.08 8.42
N THR A 73 19.84 4.07 8.77
CA THR A 73 21.28 4.27 9.04
C THR A 73 22.15 4.36 7.79
N ILE A 74 21.63 3.91 6.64
CA ILE A 74 22.38 3.80 5.38
C ILE A 74 21.83 4.73 4.29
N LEU A 75 20.57 5.13 4.37
CA LEU A 75 19.92 6.02 3.42
C LEU A 75 19.95 7.48 3.89
N PRO A 76 19.92 8.45 2.96
CA PRO A 76 19.61 9.83 3.33
C PRO A 76 18.20 9.92 3.92
N THR A 77 17.92 10.95 4.72
CA THR A 77 16.60 11.18 5.34
C THR A 77 15.47 11.22 4.33
N SER A 78 15.74 11.72 3.11
CA SER A 78 14.76 11.74 2.02
C SER A 78 14.47 10.38 1.40
N ALA A 79 15.30 9.38 1.72
CA ALA A 79 15.40 8.09 1.04
C ALA A 79 15.64 8.17 -0.47
N VAL A 80 15.92 9.36 -1.03
CA VAL A 80 16.18 9.55 -2.46
C VAL A 80 17.66 9.36 -2.73
N LEU A 81 18.01 8.34 -3.53
CA LEU A 81 19.38 8.05 -3.91
C LEU A 81 19.85 8.98 -5.05
N PRO A 82 21.15 9.34 -5.10
CA PRO A 82 21.70 10.11 -6.22
C PRO A 82 21.58 9.41 -7.58
N SER A 83 21.42 8.08 -7.59
CA SER A 83 21.22 7.28 -8.80
C SER A 83 19.77 7.22 -9.27
N GLU A 84 18.82 7.74 -8.48
CA GLU A 84 17.43 7.88 -8.94
C GLU A 84 17.30 9.03 -9.92
N ASN A 85 16.58 8.79 -11.02
CA ASN A 85 16.22 9.84 -11.97
C ASN A 85 14.84 10.40 -11.63
N VAL A 86 14.80 11.27 -10.60
CA VAL A 86 13.56 11.94 -10.19
C VAL A 86 13.23 13.07 -11.18
N ILE A 87 12.03 13.02 -11.72
CA ILE A 87 11.42 14.01 -12.61
C ILE A 87 10.30 14.71 -11.82
N TRP A 88 10.15 16.01 -12.05
CA TRP A 88 9.06 16.80 -11.47
C TRP A 88 7.90 16.88 -12.46
N PRO A 89 6.77 16.21 -12.18
CA PRO A 89 5.64 16.14 -13.11
C PRO A 89 5.14 17.54 -13.50
N GLN A 90 4.76 17.71 -14.76
CA GLN A 90 4.20 18.97 -15.27
C GLN A 90 2.69 18.87 -15.54
N ASN A 91 2.17 17.64 -15.56
CA ASN A 91 0.78 17.28 -15.83
C ASN A 91 0.35 16.21 -14.81
N GLY A 92 -0.96 16.02 -14.65
CA GLY A 92 -1.52 15.03 -13.73
C GLY A 92 -1.63 15.51 -12.29
N ILE A 93 -1.92 14.57 -11.39
CA ILE A 93 -2.20 14.87 -9.97
C ILE A 93 -0.99 15.43 -9.21
N ASP A 94 0.22 15.16 -9.69
CA ASP A 94 1.47 15.57 -9.06
C ASP A 94 2.07 16.84 -9.72
N ALA A 95 1.33 17.52 -10.61
CA ALA A 95 1.83 18.66 -11.38
C ALA A 95 2.15 19.91 -10.52
N ASP A 96 1.63 19.98 -9.31
CA ASP A 96 1.90 21.04 -8.34
C ASP A 96 3.19 20.80 -7.53
N CYS A 97 3.83 19.65 -7.70
CA CYS A 97 5.05 19.29 -7.00
C CYS A 97 6.26 20.02 -7.59
N HIS A 98 7.10 20.57 -6.71
CA HIS A 98 8.25 21.37 -7.12
C HIS A 98 9.40 21.24 -6.13
N PRO A 99 10.69 21.22 -6.57
CA PRO A 99 11.84 20.98 -5.70
C PRO A 99 11.95 21.91 -4.48
N ASN A 100 11.42 23.13 -4.60
CA ASN A 100 11.48 24.14 -3.54
C ASN A 100 10.31 24.05 -2.54
N THR A 101 9.25 23.32 -2.88
CA THR A 101 8.01 23.27 -2.09
C THR A 101 7.55 21.84 -1.77
N THR A 102 8.28 20.84 -2.24
CA THR A 102 8.02 19.42 -2.01
C THR A 102 9.21 18.79 -1.30
N VAL A 103 8.91 18.00 -0.26
CA VAL A 103 9.88 17.24 0.52
C VAL A 103 9.58 15.76 0.33
N HIS A 104 10.61 14.99 -0.01
CA HIS A 104 10.52 13.53 0.00
C HIS A 104 10.77 13.02 1.41
N ILE A 105 9.80 12.29 1.96
CA ILE A 105 9.95 11.49 3.18
C ILE A 105 9.28 10.15 2.90
N ASP A 106 10.03 9.08 3.09
CA ASP A 106 9.57 7.73 2.78
C ASP A 106 8.74 7.16 3.94
N ALA A 107 7.48 6.83 3.67
CA ALA A 107 6.51 6.40 4.66
C ALA A 107 6.78 4.99 5.22
N PHE A 108 7.59 4.18 4.54
CA PHE A 108 8.04 2.90 5.12
C PHE A 108 9.07 3.15 6.24
N LEU A 109 9.90 4.17 6.05
CA LEU A 109 10.93 4.52 7.02
C LEU A 109 10.35 5.37 8.15
N PHE A 110 9.66 6.46 7.84
CA PHE A 110 9.25 7.44 8.83
C PHE A 110 7.72 7.45 8.98
N ASP A 111 7.25 7.19 10.20
CA ASP A 111 5.85 7.43 10.57
C ASP A 111 5.61 8.91 10.93
N GLU A 112 4.36 9.28 11.27
CA GLU A 112 4.02 10.66 11.62
C GLU A 112 4.78 11.17 12.86
N ASN A 113 5.04 10.30 13.84
CA ASN A 113 5.81 10.68 15.04
C ASN A 113 7.28 10.93 14.68
N ASP A 114 7.85 10.07 13.82
CA ASP A 114 9.20 10.28 13.30
C ASP A 114 9.30 11.61 12.53
N ILE A 115 8.27 11.99 11.76
CA ILE A 115 8.22 13.27 11.04
C ILE A 115 8.19 14.43 12.03
N ASP A 116 7.39 14.35 13.10
CA ASP A 116 7.37 15.36 14.15
C ASP A 116 8.75 15.52 14.81
N ASP A 117 9.41 14.41 15.14
CA ASP A 117 10.77 14.42 15.69
C ASP A 117 11.77 15.11 14.74
N LEU A 118 11.69 14.83 13.43
CA LEU A 118 12.54 15.47 12.42
C LEU A 118 12.27 16.98 12.32
N VAL A 119 11.03 17.41 12.52
CA VAL A 119 10.63 18.82 12.53
C VAL A 119 11.12 19.53 13.78
N GLU A 120 10.98 18.91 14.95
CA GLU A 120 11.47 19.44 16.22
C GLU A 120 12.99 19.59 16.23
N GLN A 121 13.70 18.66 15.60
CA GLN A 121 15.17 18.71 15.44
C GLN A 121 15.62 19.73 14.37
N GLY A 122 14.69 20.31 13.61
CA GLY A 122 14.98 21.26 12.54
C GLY A 122 15.62 20.61 11.30
N VAL A 123 15.50 19.29 11.15
CA VAL A 123 15.99 18.54 9.99
C VAL A 123 15.07 18.77 8.79
N VAL A 124 13.76 18.81 9.04
CA VAL A 124 12.72 19.09 8.05
C VAL A 124 11.83 20.23 8.54
N SER A 125 11.20 20.97 7.63
CA SER A 125 10.16 21.94 7.96
C SER A 125 8.80 21.44 7.45
N ARG A 126 7.72 21.69 8.19
CA ARG A 126 6.35 21.49 7.69
C ARG A 126 5.90 22.62 6.76
N ASN A 127 6.57 23.76 6.77
CA ASN A 127 6.17 24.96 6.03
C ASN A 127 7.34 25.67 5.35
N PHE A 128 7.06 26.36 4.25
CA PHE A 128 7.99 27.29 3.59
C PHE A 128 7.48 28.73 3.65
N CYS A 129 8.40 29.68 3.60
CA CYS A 129 8.09 31.10 3.59
C CYS A 129 7.78 31.57 2.17
N ARG A 130 6.65 32.26 1.97
CA ARG A 130 6.30 32.84 0.66
C ARG A 130 7.04 34.14 0.35
N ASP A 131 7.54 34.82 1.38
CA ASP A 131 8.24 36.09 1.30
C ASP A 131 9.31 36.13 2.39
N CYS A 132 10.55 35.79 2.02
CA CYS A 132 11.63 35.45 2.96
C CYS A 132 11.81 36.52 4.05
N GLY A 133 11.77 36.09 5.32
CA GLY A 133 11.83 36.98 6.49
C GLY A 133 10.46 37.45 6.99
N SER A 134 9.36 37.06 6.33
CA SER A 134 8.00 37.29 6.82
C SER A 134 7.42 36.09 7.57
N HIS A 135 6.30 36.31 8.25
CA HIS A 135 5.47 35.25 8.86
C HIS A 135 4.44 34.66 7.88
N LYS A 136 4.50 34.98 6.59
CA LYS A 136 3.60 34.44 5.58
C LYS A 136 4.12 33.08 5.10
N THR A 137 3.67 32.01 5.74
CA THR A 137 4.09 30.65 5.44
C THR A 137 3.02 29.84 4.71
N SER A 138 3.42 28.71 4.13
CA SER A 138 2.51 27.71 3.59
C SER A 138 3.05 26.30 3.78
N PRO A 139 2.17 25.29 3.82
CA PRO A 139 2.58 23.91 3.97
C PRO A 139 3.52 23.49 2.84
N LEU A 140 4.53 22.70 3.18
CA LEU A 140 5.31 21.94 2.22
C LEU A 140 4.51 20.68 1.83
N THR A 141 4.62 20.27 0.57
CA THR A 141 4.05 19.01 0.10
C THR A 141 4.99 17.87 0.51
N PHE A 142 4.48 16.86 1.22
CA PHE A 142 5.25 15.67 1.57
C PHE A 142 4.89 14.53 0.64
N ILE A 143 5.91 13.87 0.07
CA ILE A 143 5.72 12.75 -0.86
C ILE A 143 6.52 11.54 -0.43
N SER A 144 5.84 10.40 -0.41
CA SER A 144 6.43 9.09 -0.28
C SER A 144 6.30 8.31 -1.59
N HIS A 145 7.31 7.49 -1.87
CA HIS A 145 7.31 6.52 -2.97
C HIS A 145 7.21 5.07 -2.46
N SER A 146 7.04 4.88 -1.15
CA SER A 146 6.74 3.59 -0.53
C SER A 146 5.46 3.69 0.29
N LEU A 147 4.82 2.55 0.54
CA LEU A 147 3.68 2.48 1.43
C LEU A 147 4.11 2.57 2.89
N SER A 148 3.23 3.12 3.73
CA SER A 148 3.42 3.10 5.18
C SER A 148 3.35 1.68 5.74
N ASN A 149 3.82 1.49 6.97
CA ASN A 149 3.68 0.22 7.66
C ASN A 149 2.20 -0.17 7.86
N ASP A 150 1.33 0.81 8.17
CA ASP A 150 -0.11 0.56 8.33
C ASP A 150 -0.79 0.18 7.01
N GLN A 151 -0.48 0.89 5.91
CA GLN A 151 -0.97 0.51 4.57
C GLN A 151 -0.51 -0.89 4.17
N THR A 152 0.74 -1.22 4.48
CA THR A 152 1.32 -2.53 4.15
C THR A 152 0.68 -3.65 4.97
N ARG A 153 0.45 -3.42 6.28
CA ARG A 153 -0.28 -4.33 7.15
C ARG A 153 -1.70 -4.52 6.64
N TYR A 154 -2.43 -3.43 6.44
CA TYR A 154 -3.79 -3.43 5.91
C TYR A 154 -3.91 -4.21 4.60
N MET A 155 -2.99 -3.96 3.67
CA MET A 155 -2.96 -4.65 2.38
C MET A 155 -2.89 -6.17 2.55
N PHE A 156 -2.00 -6.67 3.41
CA PHE A 156 -1.70 -8.10 3.49
C PHE A 156 -2.41 -8.86 4.60
N THR A 157 -3.13 -8.17 5.49
CA THR A 157 -4.02 -8.80 6.48
C THR A 157 -5.49 -8.68 6.10
N SER A 158 -5.88 -7.65 5.33
CA SER A 158 -7.29 -7.34 5.06
C SER A 158 -7.66 -7.41 3.58
N LEU A 159 -6.91 -6.78 2.68
CA LEU A 159 -7.24 -6.76 1.24
C LEU A 159 -6.87 -8.05 0.52
N VAL A 160 -5.63 -8.51 0.74
CA VAL A 160 -5.08 -9.75 0.22
C VAL A 160 -4.47 -10.53 1.40
N PRO A 161 -5.31 -11.19 2.23
CA PRO A 161 -4.85 -11.90 3.42
C PRO A 161 -3.87 -13.01 3.05
N LEU A 162 -2.57 -12.80 3.26
CA LEU A 162 -1.53 -13.68 2.74
C LEU A 162 -1.50 -15.06 3.43
N LYS A 163 -2.01 -15.15 4.65
CA LYS A 163 -2.21 -16.41 5.38
C LYS A 163 -3.40 -17.22 4.88
N SER A 164 -4.23 -16.67 3.98
CA SER A 164 -5.35 -17.41 3.40
C SER A 164 -4.83 -18.62 2.62
N PRO A 165 -5.44 -19.82 2.77
CA PRO A 165 -5.11 -20.98 1.95
C PRO A 165 -5.22 -20.73 0.44
N LYS A 166 -6.02 -19.71 0.04
CA LYS A 166 -6.16 -19.29 -1.36
C LYS A 166 -4.90 -18.64 -1.93
N MET A 167 -4.04 -18.08 -1.08
CA MET A 167 -2.78 -17.45 -1.48
C MET A 167 -1.62 -18.44 -1.61
N ALA A 168 -1.77 -19.66 -1.10
CA ALA A 168 -0.74 -20.68 -1.18
C ALA A 168 -0.36 -20.98 -2.64
N GLY A 169 0.92 -20.79 -2.98
CA GLY A 169 1.44 -20.98 -4.33
C GLY A 169 1.14 -19.86 -5.32
N LEU A 170 0.46 -18.79 -4.91
CA LEU A 170 0.28 -17.58 -5.72
C LEU A 170 1.52 -16.69 -5.66
N THR A 171 1.64 -15.80 -6.64
CA THR A 171 2.74 -14.85 -6.74
C THR A 171 2.27 -13.41 -6.65
N VAL A 172 2.88 -12.65 -5.74
CA VAL A 172 2.79 -11.20 -5.65
C VAL A 172 3.95 -10.59 -6.43
N VAL A 173 3.66 -9.65 -7.32
CA VAL A 173 4.66 -8.91 -8.10
C VAL A 173 4.59 -7.44 -7.72
N ASP A 174 5.72 -6.86 -7.32
CA ASP A 174 5.84 -5.45 -6.99
C ASP A 174 6.63 -4.73 -8.10
N ILE A 175 6.01 -3.74 -8.74
CA ILE A 175 6.63 -3.00 -9.84
C ILE A 175 7.11 -1.65 -9.31
N GLY A 176 8.41 -1.38 -9.48
CA GLY A 176 9.09 -0.23 -8.88
C GLY A 176 9.34 -0.44 -7.39
N SER A 177 9.97 -1.56 -7.04
CA SER A 177 10.02 -2.00 -5.63
C SER A 177 10.87 -1.12 -4.71
N ARG A 178 11.68 -0.16 -5.22
CA ARG A 178 12.54 0.78 -4.44
C ARG A 178 13.21 0.15 -3.22
N LEU A 179 12.65 0.37 -2.03
CA LEU A 179 13.24 -0.10 -0.76
C LEU A 179 12.97 -1.58 -0.52
N GLY A 180 12.02 -2.19 -1.22
CA GLY A 180 11.60 -3.59 -1.06
C GLY A 180 10.48 -3.78 -0.05
N THR A 181 9.79 -2.72 0.37
CA THR A 181 8.74 -2.73 1.41
C THR A 181 7.72 -3.85 1.20
N ILE A 182 7.15 -3.93 0.00
CA ILE A 182 6.17 -4.97 -0.33
C ILE A 182 6.80 -6.37 -0.26
N LEU A 183 8.03 -6.52 -0.72
CA LEU A 183 8.71 -7.82 -0.76
C LEU A 183 8.93 -8.39 0.64
N TYR A 184 9.41 -7.55 1.55
CA TYR A 184 9.62 -7.93 2.95
C TYR A 184 8.28 -8.22 3.63
N ALA A 185 7.27 -7.40 3.37
CA ALA A 185 5.95 -7.60 3.94
C ALA A 185 5.32 -8.90 3.48
N VAL A 186 5.41 -9.23 2.20
CA VAL A 186 4.94 -10.53 1.68
C VAL A 186 5.69 -11.67 2.37
N HIS A 187 7.00 -11.58 2.55
CA HIS A 187 7.76 -12.59 3.28
C HIS A 187 7.24 -12.78 4.71
N TYR A 188 7.14 -11.71 5.49
CA TYR A 188 6.81 -11.82 6.92
C TYR A 188 5.34 -12.12 7.19
N TYR A 189 4.39 -11.46 6.52
CA TYR A 189 2.96 -11.73 6.72
C TYR A 189 2.53 -13.09 6.17
N SER A 190 3.22 -13.62 5.15
CA SER A 190 2.96 -14.98 4.64
C SER A 190 3.80 -16.07 5.30
N GLU A 191 4.74 -15.71 6.19
CA GLU A 191 5.75 -16.62 6.75
C GLU A 191 6.51 -17.41 5.67
N GLY A 192 6.78 -16.75 4.54
CA GLY A 192 7.46 -17.34 3.39
C GLY A 192 6.60 -18.25 2.51
N ALA A 193 5.29 -18.38 2.76
CA ALA A 193 4.40 -19.25 2.00
C ALA A 193 4.01 -18.70 0.61
N VAL A 194 4.13 -17.38 0.41
CA VAL A 194 3.76 -16.69 -0.83
C VAL A 194 5.01 -16.21 -1.54
N LYS A 195 5.09 -16.42 -2.86
CA LYS A 195 6.22 -15.94 -3.65
C LYS A 195 6.09 -14.43 -3.89
N ALA A 196 7.16 -13.68 -3.64
CA ALA A 196 7.26 -12.26 -3.97
C ALA A 196 8.31 -12.02 -5.07
N ILE A 197 7.98 -11.19 -6.05
CA ILE A 197 8.92 -10.77 -7.10
C ILE A 197 8.89 -9.25 -7.23
N GLY A 198 9.99 -8.58 -6.92
CA GLY A 198 10.17 -7.16 -7.20
C GLY A 198 10.79 -6.94 -8.57
N ILE A 199 10.29 -5.96 -9.31
CA ILE A 199 10.91 -5.45 -10.54
C ILE A 199 11.36 -4.02 -10.23
N GLU A 200 12.67 -3.78 -10.31
CA GLU A 200 13.29 -2.49 -10.04
C GLU A 200 14.34 -2.20 -11.11
N MET A 201 14.41 -0.96 -11.59
CA MET A 201 15.37 -0.58 -12.63
C MET A 201 16.64 0.07 -12.08
N ASN A 202 16.56 0.67 -10.89
CA ASN A 202 17.71 1.28 -10.23
C ASN A 202 18.57 0.20 -9.55
N SER A 203 19.81 0.06 -10.02
CA SER A 203 20.74 -0.97 -9.54
C SER A 203 21.10 -0.85 -8.06
N ASP A 204 21.16 0.37 -7.52
CA ASP A 204 21.53 0.59 -6.12
C ASP A 204 20.40 0.12 -5.20
N PHE A 205 19.14 0.32 -5.60
CA PHE A 205 18.00 -0.28 -4.92
C PHE A 205 17.95 -1.79 -5.07
N CYS A 206 18.24 -2.34 -6.24
CA CYS A 206 18.35 -3.80 -6.40
C CYS A 206 19.40 -4.38 -5.44
N GLU A 207 20.58 -3.75 -5.33
CA GLU A 207 21.64 -4.16 -4.42
C GLU A 207 21.22 -4.04 -2.95
N LEU A 208 20.58 -2.93 -2.59
CA LEU A 208 20.01 -2.71 -1.26
C LEU A 208 19.02 -3.83 -0.90
N GLN A 209 18.06 -4.11 -1.77
CA GLN A 209 17.05 -5.16 -1.55
C GLN A 209 17.72 -6.53 -1.42
N HIS A 210 18.67 -6.86 -2.30
CA HIS A 210 19.42 -8.11 -2.22
C HIS A 210 20.18 -8.29 -0.90
N ARG A 211 20.76 -7.21 -0.36
CA ARG A 211 21.42 -7.24 0.95
C ARG A 211 20.45 -7.67 2.06
N PHE A 212 19.28 -7.06 2.14
CA PHE A 212 18.28 -7.38 3.18
C PHE A 212 17.67 -8.77 3.00
N ILE A 213 17.35 -9.15 1.76
CA ILE A 213 16.84 -10.49 1.42
C ILE A 213 17.83 -11.57 1.85
N THR A 214 19.11 -11.38 1.55
CA THR A 214 20.16 -12.35 1.86
C THR A 214 20.44 -12.42 3.36
N SER A 215 20.55 -11.27 4.05
CA SER A 215 20.87 -11.25 5.48
C SER A 215 19.77 -11.85 6.36
N ARG A 216 18.52 -11.83 5.88
CA ARG A 216 17.33 -12.36 6.59
C ARG A 216 16.82 -13.68 6.01
N ASN A 217 17.53 -14.27 5.05
CA ASN A 217 17.21 -15.57 4.47
C ASN A 217 15.79 -15.67 3.87
N MET A 218 15.38 -14.63 3.13
CA MET A 218 14.03 -14.55 2.53
C MET A 218 13.94 -15.34 1.22
N ALA A 219 13.96 -16.67 1.29
CA ALA A 219 14.09 -17.55 0.12
C ALA A 219 12.90 -17.50 -0.88
N ASN A 220 11.73 -17.02 -0.46
CA ASN A 220 10.54 -16.84 -1.29
C ASN A 220 10.51 -15.49 -2.03
N VAL A 221 11.50 -14.62 -1.81
CA VAL A 221 11.59 -13.28 -2.39
C VAL A 221 12.63 -13.26 -3.50
N GLN A 222 12.28 -12.64 -4.63
CA GLN A 222 13.17 -12.43 -5.78
C GLN A 222 13.13 -10.96 -6.19
N VAL A 223 14.30 -10.41 -6.58
CA VAL A 223 14.40 -9.09 -7.20
C VAL A 223 14.91 -9.26 -8.62
N ILE A 224 14.26 -8.61 -9.56
CA ILE A 224 14.65 -8.54 -10.97
C ILE A 224 15.08 -7.11 -11.24
N CYS A 225 16.38 -6.94 -11.47
CA CYS A 225 16.96 -5.64 -11.78
C CYS A 225 16.84 -5.34 -13.28
N ASP A 226 15.66 -4.89 -13.73
CA ASP A 226 15.35 -4.64 -15.13
C ASP A 226 14.15 -3.70 -15.29
N ASN A 227 13.96 -3.17 -16.51
CA ASN A 227 12.76 -2.46 -16.90
C ASN A 227 11.57 -3.44 -17.01
N MET A 228 10.43 -3.09 -16.40
CA MET A 228 9.21 -3.89 -16.43
C MET A 228 8.72 -4.25 -17.85
N LEU A 229 9.00 -3.41 -18.85
CA LEU A 229 8.63 -3.66 -20.25
C LEU A 229 9.34 -4.89 -20.85
N ASN A 230 10.44 -5.34 -20.23
CA ASN A 230 11.15 -6.56 -20.61
C ASN A 230 10.60 -7.80 -19.88
N GLN A 231 9.74 -7.62 -18.87
CA GLN A 231 9.34 -8.66 -17.91
C GLN A 231 7.93 -9.22 -18.17
N LYS A 232 7.57 -9.39 -19.45
CA LYS A 232 6.27 -9.93 -19.89
C LYS A 232 5.92 -11.27 -19.22
N ASP A 233 6.88 -12.18 -19.15
CA ASP A 233 6.64 -13.53 -18.62
C ASP A 233 6.32 -13.53 -17.12
N VAL A 234 6.84 -12.54 -16.38
CA VAL A 234 6.55 -12.34 -14.95
C VAL A 234 5.18 -11.70 -14.79
N ILE A 235 4.95 -10.58 -15.48
CA ILE A 235 3.72 -9.79 -15.39
C ILE A 235 2.50 -10.59 -15.83
N SER A 236 2.61 -11.38 -16.91
CA SER A 236 1.49 -12.22 -17.40
C SER A 236 1.13 -13.40 -16.51
N LYS A 237 1.97 -13.74 -15.53
CA LYS A 237 1.74 -14.84 -14.58
C LYS A 237 1.34 -14.34 -13.20
N ALA A 238 1.55 -13.07 -12.89
CA ALA A 238 1.24 -12.46 -11.59
C ALA A 238 -0.22 -12.73 -11.18
N ASP A 239 -0.43 -13.04 -9.90
CA ASP A 239 -1.76 -13.20 -9.31
C ASP A 239 -2.21 -11.91 -8.63
N VAL A 240 -1.27 -11.24 -7.99
CA VAL A 240 -1.41 -9.92 -7.37
C VAL A 240 -0.27 -9.04 -7.86
N VAL A 241 -0.58 -7.82 -8.28
CA VAL A 241 0.38 -6.79 -8.66
C VAL A 241 0.22 -5.60 -7.74
N THR A 242 1.32 -5.12 -7.18
CA THR A 242 1.39 -3.89 -6.38
C THR A 242 2.21 -2.85 -7.12
N MET A 243 1.74 -1.61 -7.05
CA MET A 243 2.38 -0.45 -7.68
C MET A 243 2.11 0.77 -6.82
N ASN A 244 3.15 1.39 -6.27
CA ASN A 244 3.00 2.59 -5.45
C ASN A 244 3.78 3.75 -6.08
N ASN A 245 3.07 4.77 -6.56
CA ASN A 245 3.65 5.98 -7.14
C ASN A 245 4.84 5.76 -8.12
N VAL A 246 4.75 4.72 -8.95
CA VAL A 246 5.93 4.18 -9.66
C VAL A 246 6.31 4.92 -10.95
N PHE A 247 5.40 5.73 -11.53
CA PHE A 247 5.63 6.29 -12.87
C PHE A 247 5.79 7.82 -12.90
N SER A 248 4.91 8.58 -12.24
CA SER A 248 4.84 10.05 -12.37
C SER A 248 6.19 10.73 -12.16
N PHE A 249 6.92 10.33 -11.12
CA PHE A 249 8.20 10.92 -10.73
C PHE A 249 9.43 10.30 -11.39
N PHE A 250 9.27 9.26 -12.21
CA PHE A 250 10.41 8.47 -12.69
C PHE A 250 10.44 8.31 -14.22
N LEU A 251 9.32 8.56 -14.89
CA LEU A 251 9.19 8.42 -16.33
C LEU A 251 8.57 9.67 -16.97
N PRO A 252 9.06 10.09 -18.15
CA PRO A 252 8.35 11.06 -18.97
C PRO A 252 7.01 10.48 -19.43
N GLU A 253 6.06 11.34 -19.80
CA GLU A 253 4.69 11.00 -20.21
C GLU A 253 4.64 9.83 -21.22
N GLU A 254 5.48 9.86 -22.26
CA GLU A 254 5.55 8.78 -23.26
C GLU A 254 5.97 7.42 -22.64
N GLY A 255 6.86 7.45 -21.65
CA GLY A 255 7.27 6.28 -20.89
C GLY A 255 6.12 5.74 -20.02
N GLN A 256 5.39 6.62 -19.36
CA GLN A 256 4.21 6.24 -18.57
C GLN A 256 3.14 5.57 -19.44
N ILE A 257 2.82 6.17 -20.60
CA ILE A 257 1.86 5.61 -21.56
C ILE A 257 2.29 4.20 -22.01
N LYS A 258 3.59 4.00 -22.29
CA LYS A 258 4.12 2.67 -22.67
C LYS A 258 3.94 1.65 -21.54
N CYS A 259 4.26 2.01 -20.30
CA CYS A 259 4.09 1.12 -19.15
C CYS A 259 2.62 0.76 -18.90
N TRP A 260 1.71 1.72 -18.93
CA TRP A 260 0.28 1.47 -18.75
C TRP A 260 -0.31 0.62 -19.88
N ARG A 261 0.05 0.87 -21.14
CA ARG A 261 -0.36 0.03 -22.27
C ARG A 261 0.20 -1.38 -22.17
N PHE A 262 1.43 -1.53 -21.67
CA PHE A 262 2.04 -2.84 -21.46
C PHE A 262 1.30 -3.64 -20.37
N LEU A 263 0.98 -3.01 -19.24
CA LEU A 263 0.18 -3.63 -18.18
C LEU A 263 -1.22 -4.00 -18.68
N TYR A 264 -1.84 -3.09 -19.43
CA TYR A 264 -3.08 -3.38 -20.13
C TYR A 264 -2.91 -4.63 -20.99
N GLU A 265 -1.93 -4.70 -21.88
CA GLU A 265 -1.79 -5.84 -22.79
C GLU A 265 -1.54 -7.18 -22.06
N PHE A 266 -0.72 -7.19 -20.99
CA PHE A 266 -0.16 -8.43 -20.45
C PHE A 266 -0.68 -8.87 -19.08
N LEU A 267 -1.34 -8.02 -18.27
CA LEU A 267 -1.95 -8.52 -17.05
C LEU A 267 -3.09 -9.50 -17.38
N LYS A 268 -3.04 -10.68 -16.76
CA LYS A 268 -4.02 -11.73 -17.00
C LYS A 268 -5.38 -11.37 -16.38
N PRO A 269 -6.51 -11.77 -17.00
CA PRO A 269 -7.81 -11.67 -16.37
C PRO A 269 -7.85 -12.32 -14.98
N GLY A 270 -8.49 -11.65 -14.03
CA GLY A 270 -8.58 -12.08 -12.63
C GLY A 270 -7.37 -11.71 -11.77
N CYS A 271 -6.28 -11.20 -12.35
CA CYS A 271 -5.19 -10.60 -11.58
C CYS A 271 -5.73 -9.46 -10.72
N VAL A 272 -5.30 -9.41 -9.46
CA VAL A 272 -5.57 -8.27 -8.57
C VAL A 272 -4.48 -7.23 -8.80
N LEU A 273 -4.87 -5.97 -8.95
CA LEU A 273 -3.96 -4.83 -8.97
C LEU A 273 -4.27 -3.95 -7.76
N ILE A 274 -3.26 -3.63 -6.96
CA ILE A 274 -3.36 -2.66 -5.87
C ILE A 274 -2.45 -1.50 -6.20
N HIS A 275 -3.02 -0.30 -6.22
CA HIS A 275 -2.31 0.92 -6.59
C HIS A 275 -2.62 2.05 -5.61
N ASN A 276 -1.63 2.89 -5.36
CA ASN A 276 -1.78 4.15 -4.62
C ASN A 276 -0.96 5.23 -5.34
N PRO A 277 -1.59 6.36 -5.75
CA PRO A 277 -3.02 6.73 -5.69
C PRO A 277 -3.94 5.87 -6.58
N SER A 278 -5.21 6.24 -6.81
CA SER A 278 -6.06 5.47 -7.74
C SER A 278 -5.51 5.46 -9.18
N VAL A 279 -5.73 4.38 -9.93
CA VAL A 279 -5.29 4.26 -11.33
C VAL A 279 -5.92 5.37 -12.18
N GLU A 280 -7.20 5.65 -11.99
CA GLU A 280 -7.93 6.71 -12.69
C GLU A 280 -7.25 8.07 -12.50
N SER A 281 -6.91 8.42 -11.26
CA SER A 281 -6.25 9.69 -10.94
C SER A 281 -4.88 9.82 -11.62
N VAL A 282 -4.06 8.77 -11.60
CA VAL A 282 -2.70 8.85 -12.17
C VAL A 282 -2.70 8.88 -13.70
N VAL A 283 -3.70 8.29 -14.36
CA VAL A 283 -3.76 8.23 -15.83
C VAL A 283 -4.66 9.27 -16.48
N GLU A 284 -5.40 10.08 -15.72
CA GLU A 284 -6.38 11.05 -16.24
C GLU A 284 -5.80 11.96 -17.34
N HIS A 285 -4.53 12.35 -17.20
CA HIS A 285 -3.83 13.24 -18.12
C HIS A 285 -3.17 12.51 -19.32
N LEU A 286 -3.23 11.18 -19.38
CA LEU A 286 -2.53 10.35 -20.37
C LEU A 286 -3.46 9.86 -21.48
N ASP A 287 -3.02 9.96 -22.74
CA ASP A 287 -3.71 9.33 -23.88
C ASP A 287 -3.36 7.85 -23.99
N LEU A 288 -4.05 7.03 -23.20
CA LEU A 288 -3.83 5.58 -23.19
C LEU A 288 -4.43 4.85 -24.39
N GLY A 289 -5.41 5.44 -25.08
CA GLY A 289 -6.16 4.77 -26.15
C GLY A 289 -7.14 3.69 -25.66
N PHE A 290 -7.38 3.62 -24.35
CA PHE A 290 -8.42 2.82 -23.70
C PHE A 290 -8.88 3.50 -22.41
N GLU A 291 -10.09 3.20 -21.97
CA GLU A 291 -10.62 3.66 -20.68
C GLU A 291 -10.25 2.68 -19.57
N VAL A 292 -9.91 3.16 -18.38
CA VAL A 292 -9.59 2.29 -17.22
C VAL A 292 -10.72 1.31 -16.93
N SER A 293 -11.98 1.74 -17.04
CA SER A 293 -13.18 0.91 -16.84
C SER A 293 -13.33 -0.26 -17.84
N GLN A 294 -12.68 -0.18 -19.00
CA GLN A 294 -12.63 -1.27 -19.97
C GLN A 294 -11.61 -2.36 -19.57
N TRP A 295 -10.71 -2.05 -18.64
CA TRP A 295 -9.62 -2.92 -18.22
C TRP A 295 -9.79 -3.45 -16.80
N LEU A 296 -10.16 -2.58 -15.87
CA LEU A 296 -10.15 -2.83 -14.44
C LEU A 296 -11.56 -2.67 -13.85
N ASP A 297 -11.95 -3.64 -13.02
CA ASP A 297 -13.10 -3.51 -12.13
C ASP A 297 -12.59 -3.03 -10.77
N HIS A 298 -12.97 -1.81 -10.37
CA HIS A 298 -12.65 -1.27 -9.04
C HIS A 298 -13.39 -2.07 -7.95
N ILE A 299 -12.66 -2.47 -6.91
CA ILE A 299 -13.18 -3.17 -5.75
C ILE A 299 -13.21 -2.17 -4.59
N PRO A 300 -14.40 -1.79 -4.07
CA PRO A 300 -14.49 -0.92 -2.90
C PRO A 300 -13.78 -1.52 -1.68
N THR A 301 -12.95 -0.72 -1.02
CA THR A 301 -12.12 -1.09 0.13
C THR A 301 -12.41 -0.25 1.38
N ASP A 302 -13.32 0.73 1.28
CA ASP A 302 -13.65 1.69 2.34
C ASP A 302 -14.11 1.01 3.64
N ARG A 303 -14.96 -0.01 3.52
CA ARG A 303 -15.42 -0.79 4.66
C ARG A 303 -14.30 -1.57 5.32
N GLN A 304 -13.42 -2.19 4.53
CA GLN A 304 -12.28 -2.95 5.03
C GLN A 304 -11.26 -2.02 5.71
N ALA A 305 -11.05 -0.82 5.17
CA ALA A 305 -10.18 0.19 5.78
C ALA A 305 -10.73 0.63 7.13
N ALA A 306 -12.04 0.91 7.21
CA ALA A 306 -12.69 1.27 8.47
C ALA A 306 -12.61 0.16 9.53
N LEU A 307 -12.82 -1.09 9.12
CA LEU A 307 -12.69 -2.25 10.02
C LEU A 307 -11.26 -2.42 10.53
N PHE A 308 -10.27 -2.23 9.65
CA PHE A 308 -8.86 -2.33 10.01
C PHE A 308 -8.43 -1.21 10.96
N ALA A 309 -8.80 0.04 10.64
CA ALA A 309 -8.42 1.22 11.41
C ALA A 309 -9.15 1.31 12.77
N GLY A 310 -10.32 0.69 12.89
CA GLY A 310 -11.14 0.75 14.10
C GLY A 310 -11.59 2.19 14.37
N ALA A 311 -11.14 2.75 15.50
CA ALA A 311 -11.43 4.14 15.88
C ALA A 311 -10.29 5.12 15.54
N ASN A 312 -9.21 4.66 14.91
CA ASN A 312 -8.08 5.50 14.54
C ASN A 312 -8.34 6.16 13.18
N GLU A 313 -8.69 7.46 13.20
CA GLU A 313 -9.01 8.23 11.99
C GLU A 313 -7.80 8.41 11.07
N GLU A 314 -6.60 8.61 11.61
CA GLU A 314 -5.37 8.76 10.81
C GLU A 314 -5.04 7.48 10.03
N VAL A 315 -5.17 6.31 10.68
CA VAL A 315 -4.97 5.01 10.03
C VAL A 315 -6.04 4.77 8.96
N PHE A 316 -7.29 5.19 9.21
CA PHE A 316 -8.36 5.09 8.23
C PHE A 316 -8.05 5.94 7.00
N GLU A 317 -7.74 7.22 7.19
CA GLU A 317 -7.38 8.17 6.12
C GLU A 317 -6.17 7.69 5.33
N ASP A 318 -5.20 7.03 5.96
CA ASP A 318 -4.05 6.49 5.23
C ASP A 318 -4.38 5.21 4.46
N CYS A 319 -5.16 4.30 5.04
CA CYS A 319 -5.52 3.03 4.41
C CYS A 319 -6.54 3.17 3.28
N GLU A 320 -7.48 4.13 3.37
CA GLU A 320 -8.51 4.35 2.34
C GLU A 320 -7.92 4.84 1.00
N LYS A 321 -6.69 5.37 1.00
CA LYS A 321 -5.97 5.76 -0.22
C LYS A 321 -5.64 4.57 -1.13
N LEU A 322 -5.55 3.36 -0.57
CA LEU A 322 -5.25 2.15 -1.35
C LEU A 322 -6.44 1.78 -2.25
N SER A 323 -6.20 1.81 -3.56
CA SER A 323 -7.18 1.39 -4.55
C SER A 323 -6.92 -0.04 -5.00
N MET A 324 -7.95 -0.88 -4.98
CA MET A 324 -7.88 -2.29 -5.38
C MET A 324 -8.73 -2.53 -6.61
N TYR A 325 -8.20 -3.32 -7.54
CA TYR A 325 -8.86 -3.63 -8.81
C TYR A 325 -8.72 -5.10 -9.15
N GLN A 326 -9.66 -5.60 -9.94
CA GLN A 326 -9.53 -6.88 -10.64
C GLN A 326 -9.46 -6.66 -12.15
N VAL A 327 -8.52 -7.32 -12.81
CA VAL A 327 -8.39 -7.27 -14.28
C VAL A 327 -9.55 -8.02 -14.92
N ARG A 328 -10.28 -7.34 -15.81
CA ARG A 328 -11.46 -7.86 -16.50
C ARG A 328 -11.12 -9.03 -17.41
N ARG A 329 -12.10 -9.93 -17.61
CA ARG A 329 -12.07 -10.89 -18.71
C ARG A 329 -12.33 -10.14 -20.02
N ARG A 330 -11.39 -10.25 -20.95
CA ARG A 330 -11.47 -9.68 -22.30
C ARG A 330 -12.15 -10.62 -23.28
#